data_AF-A0A356TFA5-F1
#
_entry.id   AF-A0A356TFA5-F1
#
_cell.length_a   1.000
_cell.length_b   1.000
_cell.length_c   1.000
_cell.angle_alpha   90.00
_cell.angle_beta   90.00
_cell.angle_gamma   90.00
#
_symmetry.space_group_name_H-M   'P 1'
#
loop_
_entity.id
_entity.type
_entity.pdbx_description
1 polymer ?
#
loop_
_entity_poly.entity_id
_entity_poly.type
_entity_poly.pdbx_seq_one_letter_code
_entity_poly.pdbx_strand_id
1 'polypeptide(L)'
;MEVPTMTRARSFQIVFALALGSALLTACMSHTRSESALEVDASIAAVTLGDDCAGAGEDSGPGLIGGDCDGDGCGFGCTQTGMRLRVVAAETGDPVPFEVLTVRMYTMEGALADELSSRNPRQFTEEGYVAWEQMIRATDDLAVSYDLDAPDWSSIGSGEAHRTYGMSFRIEVDVRIDGIVQTLEFEPASREAEIVT
;
A
#
# COMPACT_ATOMS: atom_id res chain seq x y z
N MET A 1 -41.86 -43.92 -63.73
CA MET A 1 -41.51 -45.07 -64.57
C MET A 1 -40.57 -45.94 -63.74
N GLU A 2 -41.08 -47.08 -63.29
CA GLU A 2 -40.35 -48.17 -62.63
C GLU A 2 -39.23 -48.68 -63.57
N VAL A 3 -38.05 -49.12 -63.13
CA VAL A 3 -37.70 -50.46 -62.58
C VAL A 3 -36.16 -50.47 -62.32
N PRO A 4 -35.63 -51.35 -61.43
CA PRO A 4 -34.38 -51.24 -60.67
C PRO A 4 -33.26 -52.17 -61.23
N THR A 5 -32.16 -52.38 -60.45
CA THR A 5 -31.37 -53.65 -60.25
C THR A 5 -29.94 -53.28 -59.78
N MET A 6 -29.57 -53.45 -58.50
CA MET A 6 -29.02 -54.65 -57.81
C MET A 6 -27.52 -54.93 -58.02
N THR A 7 -26.83 -55.14 -56.88
CA THR A 7 -25.66 -56.02 -56.68
C THR A 7 -24.25 -55.46 -56.95
N ARG A 8 -23.44 -55.25 -55.89
CA ARG A 8 -22.43 -56.23 -55.44
C ARG A 8 -21.72 -55.81 -54.15
N ALA A 9 -21.75 -56.71 -53.17
CA ALA A 9 -20.96 -56.66 -51.95
C ALA A 9 -19.47 -56.97 -52.22
N ARG A 10 -18.57 -56.23 -51.54
CA ARG A 10 -17.21 -56.63 -51.14
C ARG A 10 -16.91 -55.85 -49.85
N SER A 11 -17.02 -56.47 -48.67
CA SER A 11 -16.01 -57.33 -48.02
C SER A 11 -14.72 -56.56 -47.65
N PHE A 12 -14.47 -56.48 -46.34
CA PHE A 12 -13.17 -56.34 -45.66
C PHE A 12 -12.41 -55.02 -45.94
N GLN A 13 -12.02 -54.19 -44.97
CA GLN A 13 -11.45 -54.51 -43.67
C GLN A 13 -11.80 -53.44 -42.63
N ILE A 14 -12.04 -53.94 -41.41
CA ILE A 14 -12.01 -53.19 -40.16
C ILE A 14 -10.55 -52.78 -39.90
N VAL A 15 -10.29 -51.48 -39.79
CA VAL A 15 -9.10 -50.98 -39.07
C VAL A 15 -9.61 -50.21 -37.88
N PHE A 16 -9.50 -50.87 -36.73
CA PHE A 16 -9.64 -50.31 -35.40
C PHE A 16 -8.55 -49.24 -35.22
N ALA A 17 -8.93 -47.97 -35.25
CA ALA A 17 -8.08 -46.89 -34.74
C ALA A 17 -8.67 -46.44 -33.40
N LEU A 18 -8.09 -46.93 -32.31
CA LEU A 18 -8.30 -46.41 -30.97
C LEU A 18 -7.87 -44.94 -30.94
N ALA A 19 -8.83 -44.03 -31.09
CA ALA A 19 -8.66 -42.65 -30.69
C ALA A 19 -8.76 -42.61 -29.16
N LEU A 20 -7.62 -42.53 -28.48
CA LEU A 20 -7.56 -42.09 -27.09
C LEU A 20 -8.16 -40.68 -27.02
N GLY A 21 -9.42 -40.60 -26.59
CA GLY A 21 -10.05 -39.36 -26.18
C GLY A 21 -9.40 -38.89 -24.88
N SER A 22 -8.35 -38.08 -24.99
CA SER A 22 -7.80 -37.33 -23.87
C SER A 22 -8.84 -36.31 -23.43
N ALA A 23 -9.59 -36.64 -22.37
CA ALA A 23 -10.43 -35.70 -21.65
C ALA A 23 -9.54 -34.60 -21.06
N LEU A 24 -9.47 -33.47 -21.73
CA LEU A 24 -8.95 -32.23 -21.16
C LEU A 24 -9.98 -31.73 -20.14
N LEU A 25 -9.85 -32.24 -18.91
CA LEU A 25 -10.43 -31.63 -17.72
C LEU A 25 -9.73 -30.28 -17.53
N THR A 26 -10.35 -29.20 -18.00
CA THR A 26 -10.04 -27.85 -17.55
C THR A 26 -10.47 -27.76 -16.09
N ALA A 27 -9.56 -28.15 -15.19
CA ALA A 27 -9.67 -27.82 -13.79
C ALA A 27 -9.53 -26.29 -13.66
N CYS A 28 -10.66 -25.60 -13.53
CA CYS A 28 -10.67 -24.26 -12.96
C CYS A 28 -10.11 -24.41 -11.54
N MET A 29 -8.81 -24.12 -11.37
CA MET A 29 -8.20 -23.95 -10.06
C MET A 29 -8.79 -22.69 -9.44
N SER A 30 -9.97 -22.84 -8.84
CA SER A 30 -10.42 -21.95 -7.78
C SER A 30 -9.33 -21.98 -6.71
N HIS A 31 -8.54 -20.91 -6.61
CA HIS A 31 -7.75 -20.64 -5.42
C HIS A 31 -8.76 -20.54 -4.27
N THR A 32 -8.94 -21.63 -3.54
CA THR A 32 -9.59 -21.61 -2.24
C THR A 32 -8.68 -20.80 -1.34
N ARG A 33 -8.95 -19.50 -1.21
CA ARG A 33 -8.43 -18.67 -0.11
C ARG A 33 -8.75 -19.46 1.16
N SER A 34 -7.71 -19.82 1.92
CA SER A 34 -7.85 -20.63 3.13
C SER A 34 -8.95 -20.03 3.99
N GLU A 35 -9.94 -20.82 4.42
CA GLU A 35 -11.06 -20.40 5.30
C GLU A 35 -10.58 -19.87 6.69
N SER A 36 -9.27 -19.80 6.91
CA SER A 36 -8.59 -19.28 8.10
C SER A 36 -7.83 -17.96 7.88
N ALA A 37 -7.73 -17.46 6.64
CA ALA A 37 -6.98 -16.24 6.36
C ALA A 37 -7.77 -15.01 6.84
N LEU A 38 -7.17 -14.21 7.72
CA LEU A 38 -7.77 -12.97 8.19
C LEU A 38 -7.88 -11.97 7.03
N GLU A 39 -9.11 -11.59 6.69
CA GLU A 39 -9.33 -10.52 5.72
C GLU A 39 -9.06 -9.17 6.39
N VAL A 40 -8.28 -8.32 5.71
CA VAL A 40 -7.84 -7.02 6.20
C VAL A 40 -8.00 -5.98 5.11
N ASP A 41 -8.64 -4.87 5.44
CA ASP A 41 -8.68 -3.63 4.65
C ASP A 41 -7.72 -2.62 5.29
N ALA A 42 -6.85 -2.02 4.49
CA ALA A 42 -5.93 -0.99 4.93
C ALA A 42 -6.06 0.24 4.02
N SER A 43 -6.05 1.43 4.61
CA SER A 43 -6.12 2.69 3.87
C SER A 43 -5.29 3.77 4.54
N ILE A 44 -4.81 4.74 3.76
CA ILE A 44 -4.11 5.91 4.29
C ILE A 44 -5.16 6.91 4.78
N ALA A 45 -5.12 7.23 6.07
CA ALA A 45 -6.03 8.19 6.69
C ALA A 45 -5.51 9.63 6.60
N ALA A 46 -4.19 9.82 6.69
CA ALA A 46 -3.54 11.12 6.55
C ALA A 46 -2.05 10.96 6.23
N VAL A 47 -1.49 11.97 5.57
CA VAL A 47 -0.04 12.15 5.42
C VAL A 47 0.30 13.59 5.78
N THR A 48 1.37 13.77 6.55
CA THR A 48 1.99 15.06 6.84
C THR A 48 3.38 15.06 6.23
N LEU A 49 3.67 16.06 5.38
CA LEU A 49 4.96 16.20 4.73
C LEU A 49 5.71 17.39 5.33
N GLY A 50 6.74 17.12 6.11
CA GLY A 50 7.55 18.12 6.81
C GLY A 50 9.03 17.73 6.82
N ASP A 51 9.66 17.80 7.98
CA ASP A 51 11.08 17.47 8.18
C ASP A 51 11.25 16.14 8.93
N ASP A 52 12.50 15.77 9.20
CA ASP A 52 12.84 14.61 10.03
C ASP A 52 13.32 15.10 11.39
N CYS A 53 12.43 15.03 12.37
CA CYS A 53 12.66 15.53 13.71
C CYS A 53 13.29 14.48 14.65
N ALA A 54 13.90 13.42 14.10
CA ALA A 54 14.46 12.30 14.85
C ALA A 54 13.47 11.64 15.83
N GLY A 55 12.16 11.71 15.55
CA GLY A 55 11.10 11.21 16.43
C GLY A 55 10.84 12.06 17.68
N ALA A 56 11.50 13.22 17.82
CA ALA A 56 11.22 14.21 18.86
C ALA A 56 10.11 15.20 18.46
N GLY A 57 9.54 15.04 17.26
CA GLY A 57 8.36 15.78 16.85
C GLY A 57 7.19 15.38 17.75
N GLU A 58 6.81 16.26 18.66
CA GLU A 58 5.47 16.22 19.25
C GLU A 58 4.47 16.32 18.07
N ASP A 59 3.33 15.61 18.17
CA ASP A 59 2.14 15.97 17.39
C ASP A 59 1.92 17.46 17.67
N SER A 60 2.43 18.31 16.78
CA SER A 60 2.48 19.74 17.04
C SER A 60 1.03 20.16 17.09
N GLY A 61 0.52 20.38 18.31
CA GLY A 61 -0.82 20.89 18.51
C GLY A 61 -1.02 22.11 17.61
N PRO A 62 -2.25 22.39 17.16
CA PRO A 62 -2.48 23.46 16.19
C PRO A 62 -1.85 24.76 16.68
N GLY A 63 -0.81 25.23 15.97
CA GLY A 63 -0.21 26.55 16.17
C GLY A 63 1.23 26.63 16.67
N LEU A 64 2.05 25.57 16.63
CA LEU A 64 3.51 25.72 16.85
C LEU A 64 4.29 25.49 15.55
N ILE A 65 4.98 26.56 15.14
CA ILE A 65 5.71 26.78 13.89
C ILE A 65 7.06 26.07 13.96
N GLY A 66 7.55 25.47 12.88
CA GLY A 66 8.97 25.20 12.65
C GLY A 66 9.26 25.12 11.15
N GLY A 67 10.37 25.71 10.72
CA GLY A 67 10.83 25.68 9.34
C GLY A 67 11.93 24.64 9.12
N ASP A 68 12.27 24.41 7.85
CA ASP A 68 13.27 23.43 7.45
C ASP A 68 14.66 23.88 7.90
N CYS A 69 15.21 23.16 8.87
CA CYS A 69 16.49 23.53 9.47
C CYS A 69 17.48 22.37 9.46
N ASP A 70 18.56 22.54 8.70
CA ASP A 70 19.77 21.73 8.83
C ASP A 70 20.60 22.22 10.03
N GLY A 71 20.22 21.83 11.27
CA GLY A 71 21.06 22.00 12.47
C GLY A 71 20.33 22.25 13.80
N ASP A 72 21.10 22.27 14.90
CA ASP A 72 20.69 22.46 16.32
C ASP A 72 20.03 23.83 16.65
N GLY A 73 19.55 24.57 15.63
CA GLY A 73 19.31 26.00 15.70
C GLY A 73 17.87 26.47 15.54
N CYS A 74 16.88 25.58 15.53
CA CYS A 74 15.48 26.00 15.35
C CYS A 74 14.69 25.90 16.65
N GLY A 75 14.60 27.04 17.33
CA GLY A 75 13.82 27.23 18.55
C GLY A 75 12.29 27.24 18.35
N PHE A 76 11.81 26.59 17.29
CA PHE A 76 10.43 26.56 16.82
C PHE A 76 10.15 25.15 16.25
N GLY A 77 9.06 24.52 16.70
CA GLY A 77 8.76 23.09 16.63
C GLY A 77 8.91 22.44 15.26
N CYS A 78 9.81 21.47 15.16
CA CYS A 78 9.99 20.65 13.97
C CYS A 78 8.71 19.84 13.68
N THR A 79 8.20 19.93 12.45
CA THR A 79 7.04 19.15 12.02
C THR A 79 7.51 17.86 11.35
N GLN A 80 7.31 16.74 12.03
CA GLN A 80 7.76 15.43 11.56
C GLN A 80 6.94 14.97 10.34
N THR A 81 7.63 14.56 9.26
CA THR A 81 7.00 13.82 8.17
C THR A 81 6.44 12.51 8.73
N GLY A 82 5.17 12.25 8.47
CA GLY A 82 4.48 11.12 9.07
C GLY A 82 3.28 10.67 8.26
N MET A 83 2.86 9.44 8.53
CA MET A 83 1.71 8.83 7.88
C MET A 83 0.82 8.18 8.92
N ARG A 84 -0.50 8.28 8.70
CA ARG A 84 -1.50 7.58 9.50
C ARG A 84 -2.28 6.62 8.60
N LEU A 85 -2.44 5.40 9.07
CA LEU A 85 -3.19 4.36 8.40
C LEU A 85 -4.39 3.97 9.24
N ARG A 86 -5.47 3.59 8.57
CA ARG A 86 -6.57 2.86 9.19
C ARG A 86 -6.51 1.41 8.70
N VAL A 87 -6.62 0.47 9.63
CA VAL A 87 -6.59 -0.97 9.36
C VAL A 87 -7.81 -1.61 9.99
N VAL A 88 -8.63 -2.29 9.18
CA VAL A 88 -9.84 -3.00 9.64
C VAL A 88 -9.71 -4.46 9.30
N ALA A 89 -9.90 -5.31 10.31
CA ALA A 89 -9.85 -6.75 10.16
C ALA A 89 -11.24 -7.39 10.28
N ALA A 90 -11.45 -8.49 9.57
CA ALA A 90 -12.67 -9.30 9.68
C ALA A 90 -12.84 -9.89 11.10
N GLU A 91 -14.06 -10.35 11.40
CA GLU A 91 -14.43 -10.86 12.73
C GLU A 91 -13.73 -12.17 13.11
N THR A 92 -13.18 -12.90 12.13
CA THR A 92 -12.54 -14.20 12.32
C THR A 92 -11.28 -14.33 11.46
N GLY A 93 -10.28 -15.03 11.99
CA GLY A 93 -9.01 -15.30 11.31
C GLY A 93 -7.87 -15.35 12.32
N ASP A 94 -6.76 -16.00 11.95
CA ASP A 94 -5.56 -15.98 12.78
C ASP A 94 -4.86 -14.61 12.71
N PRO A 95 -4.16 -14.16 13.77
CA PRO A 95 -3.42 -12.91 13.71
C PRO A 95 -2.35 -12.91 12.61
N VAL A 96 -2.25 -11.80 11.87
CA VAL A 96 -1.31 -11.66 10.74
C VAL A 96 -0.35 -10.49 10.95
N PRO A 97 0.89 -10.58 10.45
CA PRO A 97 1.84 -9.47 10.51
C PRO A 97 1.48 -8.38 9.51
N PHE A 98 1.81 -7.15 9.86
CA PHE A 98 1.74 -5.96 9.02
C PHE A 98 3.14 -5.35 8.87
N GLU A 99 3.48 -4.87 7.67
CA GLU A 99 4.75 -4.19 7.43
C GLU A 99 4.59 -3.12 6.35
N VAL A 100 5.13 -1.93 6.59
CA VAL A 100 5.32 -0.92 5.54
C VAL A 100 6.66 -1.21 4.86
N LEU A 101 6.64 -1.46 3.54
CA LEU A 101 7.83 -1.81 2.78
C LEU A 101 8.51 -0.58 2.18
N THR A 102 7.72 0.25 1.53
CA THR A 102 8.19 1.40 0.75
C THR A 102 7.13 2.48 0.74
N VAL A 103 7.55 3.73 0.89
CA VAL A 103 6.70 4.92 0.72
C VAL A 103 7.25 5.73 -0.43
N ARG A 104 6.50 5.85 -1.52
CA ARG A 104 6.89 6.54 -2.74
C ARG A 104 6.09 7.83 -2.87
N MET A 105 6.78 8.94 -3.05
CA MET A 105 6.17 10.24 -3.27
C MET A 105 6.31 10.64 -4.73
N TYR A 106 5.21 10.98 -5.38
CA TYR A 106 5.15 11.39 -6.78
C TYR A 106 4.66 12.82 -6.91
N THR A 107 5.14 13.54 -7.92
CA THR A 107 4.49 14.79 -8.35
C THR A 107 3.11 14.47 -8.95
N MET A 108 2.22 15.46 -9.03
CA MET A 108 0.89 15.27 -9.65
C MET A 108 0.95 14.88 -11.13
N GLU A 109 2.09 15.14 -11.80
CA GLU A 109 2.37 14.71 -13.17
C GLU A 109 2.83 13.25 -13.27
N GLY A 110 3.02 12.57 -12.14
CA GLY A 110 3.41 11.16 -12.05
C GLY A 110 4.92 10.90 -12.06
N ALA A 111 5.75 11.93 -11.92
CA ALA A 111 7.20 11.74 -11.74
C ALA A 111 7.49 11.35 -10.29
N LEU A 112 8.36 10.35 -10.08
CA LEU A 112 8.83 10.02 -8.73
C LEU A 112 9.63 11.21 -8.19
N ALA A 113 9.15 11.80 -7.11
CA ALA A 113 9.78 12.91 -6.41
C ALA A 113 10.78 12.39 -5.38
N ASP A 114 10.38 11.38 -4.59
CA ASP A 114 11.25 10.76 -3.59
C ASP A 114 10.74 9.38 -3.13
N GLU A 115 11.60 8.63 -2.42
CA GLU A 115 11.26 7.39 -1.68
C GLU A 115 11.64 7.56 -0.21
N LEU A 116 10.67 7.39 0.69
CA LEU A 116 10.81 7.65 2.12
C LEU A 116 10.84 6.34 2.91
N SER A 117 11.70 6.26 3.93
CA SER A 117 11.70 5.15 4.88
C SER A 117 10.72 5.40 6.01
N SER A 118 10.06 4.34 6.49
CA SER A 118 9.18 4.40 7.66
C SER A 118 9.84 3.81 8.90
N ARG A 119 9.53 4.37 10.07
CA ARG A 119 9.99 3.89 11.38
C ARG A 119 8.98 4.22 12.49
N ASN A 120 9.28 3.80 13.72
CA ASN A 120 8.50 4.10 14.93
C ASN A 120 6.99 3.81 14.78
N PRO A 121 6.59 2.56 14.48
CA PRO A 121 5.18 2.19 14.38
C PRO A 121 4.47 2.40 15.72
N ARG A 122 3.35 3.13 15.69
CA ARG A 122 2.52 3.44 16.85
C ARG A 122 1.05 3.14 16.56
N GLN A 123 0.28 2.79 17.57
CA GLN A 123 -1.17 2.64 17.50
C GLN A 123 -1.84 3.65 18.44
N PHE A 124 -2.95 4.22 18.01
CA PHE A 124 -3.78 5.07 18.85
C PHE A 124 -4.66 4.21 19.75
N THR A 125 -4.65 4.51 21.04
CA THR A 125 -5.46 3.88 22.07
C THR A 125 -6.20 4.96 22.87
N GLU A 126 -6.96 4.56 23.89
CA GLU A 126 -7.59 5.52 24.81
C GLU A 126 -6.56 6.42 25.52
N GLU A 127 -5.33 5.94 25.70
CA GLU A 127 -4.22 6.66 26.34
C GLU A 127 -3.41 7.52 25.34
N GLY A 128 -3.77 7.49 24.06
CA GLY A 128 -3.01 8.12 22.97
C GLY A 128 -2.16 7.13 22.19
N TYR A 129 -1.13 7.65 21.50
CA TYR A 129 -0.24 6.83 20.68
C TYR A 129 0.77 6.06 21.54
N VAL A 130 0.76 4.73 21.39
CA VAL A 130 1.71 3.81 22.02
C VAL A 130 2.44 2.97 20.97
N ALA A 131 3.58 2.38 21.30
CA ALA A 131 4.30 1.51 20.39
C ALA A 131 3.41 0.36 19.90
N TRP A 132 3.44 0.07 18.60
CA TRP A 132 2.67 -1.01 17.99
C TRP A 132 3.59 -2.13 17.53
N GLU A 133 3.23 -3.37 17.88
CA GLU A 133 3.97 -4.58 17.50
C GLU A 133 3.75 -5.00 16.04
N GLN A 134 2.92 -4.26 15.28
CA GLN A 134 2.62 -4.53 13.87
C GLN A 134 1.97 -5.90 13.63
N MET A 135 1.07 -6.27 14.53
CA MET A 135 0.21 -7.45 14.41
C MET A 135 -1.25 -7.00 14.33
N ILE A 136 -1.99 -7.62 13.42
CA ILE A 136 -3.42 -7.41 13.22
C ILE A 136 -4.15 -8.67 13.69
N ARG A 137 -5.17 -8.48 14.51
CA ARG A 137 -6.02 -9.54 15.06
C ARG A 137 -7.43 -9.40 14.50
N ALA A 138 -8.20 -10.49 14.57
CA ALA A 138 -9.62 -10.44 14.22
C ALA A 138 -10.35 -9.36 15.04
N THR A 139 -11.32 -8.70 14.42
CA THR A 139 -12.10 -7.57 14.96
C THR A 139 -11.34 -6.25 15.17
N ASP A 140 -10.04 -6.19 14.87
CA ASP A 140 -9.28 -4.96 15.01
C ASP A 140 -9.80 -3.84 14.08
N ASP A 141 -9.92 -2.64 14.63
CA ASP A 141 -10.10 -1.37 13.92
C ASP A 141 -9.02 -0.42 14.45
N LEU A 142 -7.85 -0.44 13.80
CA LEU A 142 -6.66 0.24 14.27
C LEU A 142 -6.50 1.57 13.55
N ALA A 143 -6.18 2.62 14.32
CA ALA A 143 -5.56 3.83 13.81
C ALA A 143 -4.08 3.77 14.17
N VAL A 144 -3.22 3.62 13.17
CA VAL A 144 -1.76 3.47 13.36
C VAL A 144 -1.01 4.60 12.69
N SER A 145 0.15 4.95 13.23
CA SER A 145 1.03 5.99 12.71
C SER A 145 2.46 5.51 12.55
N TYR A 146 3.14 6.12 11.58
CA TYR A 146 4.55 5.92 11.28
C TYR A 146 5.23 7.28 11.15
N ASP A 147 6.44 7.38 11.66
CA ASP A 147 7.35 8.46 11.31
C ASP A 147 8.01 8.11 9.98
N LEU A 148 8.14 9.08 9.10
CA LEU A 148 8.84 8.95 7.82
C LEU A 148 10.07 9.86 7.82
N ASP A 149 11.09 9.48 7.06
CA ASP A 149 12.20 10.41 6.76
C ASP A 149 11.66 11.64 6.01
N ALA A 150 12.38 12.76 6.10
CA ALA A 150 12.05 13.96 5.34
C ALA A 150 12.26 13.72 3.84
N PRO A 151 11.36 14.19 2.96
CA PRO A 151 11.68 14.28 1.55
C PRO A 151 12.89 15.19 1.28
N ASP A 152 13.67 14.90 0.24
CA ASP A 152 14.74 15.78 -0.24
C ASP A 152 14.14 17.01 -0.93
N TRP A 153 13.67 17.94 -0.11
CA TRP A 153 13.04 19.17 -0.54
C TRP A 153 13.93 20.02 -1.43
N SER A 154 15.24 19.98 -1.20
CA SER A 154 16.21 20.69 -2.03
C SER A 154 16.24 20.11 -3.44
N SER A 155 16.37 18.79 -3.59
CA SER A 155 16.33 18.11 -4.88
C SER A 155 15.02 18.36 -5.63
N ILE A 156 13.88 18.20 -4.95
CA ILE A 156 12.54 18.45 -5.51
C ILE A 156 12.40 19.92 -5.96
N GLY A 157 12.91 20.85 -5.15
CA GLY A 157 12.91 22.30 -5.41
C GLY A 157 13.97 22.77 -6.40
N SER A 158 14.68 21.87 -7.10
CA SER A 158 15.79 22.23 -8.01
C SER A 158 16.92 23.02 -7.33
N GLY A 159 17.29 22.61 -6.12
CA GLY A 159 18.28 23.25 -5.24
C GLY A 159 17.69 24.33 -4.32
N GLU A 160 16.39 24.60 -4.42
CA GLU A 160 15.70 25.64 -3.65
C GLU A 160 14.47 25.05 -2.94
N ALA A 161 14.66 24.52 -1.72
CA ALA A 161 13.60 23.83 -0.96
C ALA A 161 12.31 24.64 -0.81
N HIS A 162 12.40 25.97 -0.66
CA HIS A 162 11.23 26.84 -0.55
C HIS A 162 10.31 26.83 -1.78
N ARG A 163 10.78 26.40 -2.95
CA ARG A 163 9.94 26.25 -4.15
C ARG A 163 8.94 25.09 -4.03
N THR A 164 9.16 24.19 -3.07
CA THR A 164 8.28 23.05 -2.83
C THR A 164 7.05 23.41 -2.00
N TYR A 165 7.05 24.57 -1.34
CA TYR A 165 5.86 25.06 -0.65
C TYR A 165 4.71 25.31 -1.64
N GLY A 166 3.55 24.75 -1.35
CA GLY A 166 2.36 24.82 -2.21
C GLY A 166 2.34 23.79 -3.35
N MET A 167 3.39 22.96 -3.50
CA MET A 167 3.31 21.78 -4.37
C MET A 167 2.37 20.73 -3.77
N SER A 168 1.70 19.98 -4.65
CA SER A 168 0.92 18.80 -4.28
C SER A 168 1.60 17.54 -4.78
N PHE A 169 1.45 16.46 -4.03
CA PHE A 169 2.06 15.18 -4.27
C PHE A 169 1.03 14.06 -4.13
N ARG A 170 1.27 12.95 -4.83
CA ARG A 170 0.62 11.67 -4.60
C ARG A 170 1.56 10.76 -3.82
N ILE A 171 1.01 10.06 -2.83
CA ILE A 171 1.74 9.10 -2.01
C ILE A 171 1.27 7.69 -2.36
N GLU A 172 2.21 6.80 -2.63
CA GLU A 172 1.95 5.37 -2.79
C GLU A 172 2.73 4.60 -1.72
N VAL A 173 2.07 3.68 -1.04
CA VAL A 173 2.65 2.92 0.07
C VAL A 173 2.46 1.44 -0.21
N ASP A 174 3.56 0.71 -0.33
CA ASP A 174 3.48 -0.75 -0.41
C ASP A 174 3.48 -1.32 1.01
N VAL A 175 2.37 -1.96 1.39
CA VAL A 175 2.22 -2.67 2.66
C VAL A 175 2.19 -4.16 2.41
N ARG A 176 2.78 -4.93 3.32
CA ARG A 176 2.71 -6.39 3.33
C ARG A 176 1.81 -6.84 4.47
N ILE A 177 0.73 -7.52 4.13
CA ILE A 177 -0.25 -8.07 5.08
C ILE A 177 -0.38 -9.56 4.79
N ASP A 178 -0.08 -10.39 5.79
CA ASP A 178 -0.07 -11.86 5.63
C ASP A 178 0.77 -12.33 4.42
N GLY A 179 1.91 -11.67 4.19
CA GLY A 179 2.79 -11.97 3.06
C GLY A 179 2.33 -11.44 1.69
N ILE A 180 1.13 -10.86 1.60
CA ILE A 180 0.59 -10.26 0.37
C ILE A 180 0.92 -8.77 0.35
N VAL A 181 1.55 -8.32 -0.74
CA VAL A 181 1.83 -6.89 -0.96
C VAL A 181 0.61 -6.21 -1.56
N GLN A 182 0.22 -5.08 -0.97
CA GLN A 182 -0.86 -4.20 -1.42
C GLN A 182 -0.33 -2.77 -1.52
N THR A 183 -0.71 -2.04 -2.56
CA THR A 183 -0.36 -0.62 -2.70
C THR A 183 -1.53 0.22 -2.24
N LEU A 184 -1.28 1.11 -1.27
CA LEU A 184 -2.21 2.12 -0.80
C LEU A 184 -1.87 3.45 -1.47
N GLU A 185 -2.88 4.26 -1.78
CA GLU A 185 -2.68 5.55 -2.44
C GLU A 185 -3.32 6.68 -1.63
N PHE A 186 -2.67 7.84 -1.60
CA PHE A 186 -3.20 9.04 -0.96
C PHE A 186 -2.83 10.28 -1.77
N GLU A 187 -3.85 11.09 -2.10
CA GLU A 187 -3.66 12.37 -2.74
C GLU A 187 -4.85 13.31 -2.46
N PRO A 188 -4.62 14.63 -2.47
CA PRO A 188 -3.31 15.28 -2.51
C PRO A 188 -2.65 15.30 -1.12
N ALA A 189 -1.33 15.14 -1.08
CA ALA A 189 -0.50 15.53 0.05
C ALA A 189 0.25 16.83 -0.30
N SER A 190 0.45 17.72 0.67
CA SER A 190 1.23 18.94 0.47
C SER A 190 2.26 19.08 1.57
N ARG A 191 3.40 19.67 1.22
CA ARG A 191 4.35 20.13 2.23
C ARG A 191 3.66 21.11 3.18
N GLU A 192 3.89 20.95 4.47
CA GLU A 192 3.46 21.91 5.48
C GLU A 192 3.96 23.31 5.11
N ALA A 193 3.08 24.30 5.25
CA ALA A 193 3.37 25.65 4.78
C ALA A 193 4.47 26.29 5.62
N GLU A 194 5.40 26.98 4.96
CA GLU A 194 6.30 27.90 5.65
C GLU A 194 5.46 28.99 6.32
N ILE A 195 5.51 29.06 7.64
CA ILE A 195 4.90 30.18 8.36
C ILE A 195 5.95 31.29 8.40
N VAL A 196 5.83 32.23 7.45
CA VAL A 196 6.65 33.45 7.41
C VAL A 196 6.12 34.42 8.48
N THR A 197 6.80 34.52 9.62
CA THR A 197 6.53 35.54 10.66
C THR A 197 7.53 36.68 10.64
#